data_AF-A0A5P9XTL9-F1
#
_entry.id   AF-A0A5P9XTL9-F1
#
_cell.length_a   1.000
_cell.length_b   1.000
_cell.length_c   1.000
_cell.angle_alpha   90.00
_cell.angle_beta   90.00
_cell.angle_gamma   90.00
#
_symmetry.space_group_name_H-M   'P 1'
#
loop_
_entity.id
_entity.type
_entity.pdbx_description
1 polymer ?
#
loop_
_entity_poly.entity_id
_entity_poly.type
_entity_poly.pdbx_seq_one_letter_code
_entity_poly.pdbx_strand_id
1 'polypeptide(L)' 'MKTTDQTSTLAEIHQALVKAQAAFDQNNRDDLEECLMTAGFALCRLLPDELVESSPDIWFA' A
#
# COMPACT_ATOMS: atom_id res chain seq x y z
N MET A 1 9.16 -23.60 -3.08
CA MET A 1 8.92 -22.85 -1.82
C MET A 1 8.73 -21.38 -2.17
N LYS A 2 7.49 -20.86 -2.11
CA LYS A 2 7.16 -19.44 -2.37
C LYS A 2 5.88 -18.99 -1.61
N THR A 3 5.55 -19.62 -0.49
CA THR A 3 4.30 -19.33 0.25
C THR A 3 4.51 -18.45 1.47
N THR A 4 5.77 -18.17 1.86
CA THR A 4 6.08 -17.44 3.09
C THR A 4 6.00 -15.90 2.93
N ASP A 5 5.90 -15.36 1.72
CA ASP A 5 6.01 -13.91 1.49
C ASP A 5 4.65 -13.19 1.38
N GLN A 6 3.62 -13.84 0.83
CA GLN A 6 2.34 -13.16 0.52
C GLN A 6 1.53 -12.77 1.77
N THR A 7 1.56 -13.59 2.82
CA THR A 7 0.90 -13.27 4.09
C THR A 7 1.56 -12.09 4.79
N SER A 8 2.88 -11.93 4.63
CA SER A 8 3.63 -10.80 5.15
C SER A 8 3.30 -9.51 4.40
N THR A 9 3.24 -9.57 3.05
CA THR A 9 2.86 -8.40 2.24
C THR A 9 1.42 -7.97 2.49
N LEU A 10 0.49 -8.90 2.65
CA LEU A 10 -0.90 -8.54 2.97
C LEU A 10 -1.03 -7.89 4.37
N ALA A 11 -0.25 -8.36 5.35
CA ALA A 11 -0.19 -7.75 6.67
C ALA A 11 0.38 -6.32 6.64
N GLU A 12 1.42 -6.09 5.82
CA GLU A 12 2.01 -4.77 5.57
C GLU A 12 0.99 -3.81 4.95
N ILE A 13 0.28 -4.23 3.91
CA ILE A 13 -0.80 -3.46 3.27
C ILE A 13 -1.88 -3.11 4.29
N HIS A 14 -2.35 -4.11 5.05
CA HIS A 14 -3.39 -3.88 6.07
C HIS A 14 -2.93 -2.87 7.12
N GLN A 15 -1.70 -2.98 7.61
CA GLN A 15 -1.16 -2.05 8.61
C GLN A 15 -1.02 -0.63 8.05
N ALA A 16 -0.58 -0.48 6.79
CA ALA A 16 -0.49 0.81 6.13
C ALA A 16 -1.88 1.45 5.96
N LEU A 17 -2.90 0.68 5.57
CA LEU A 17 -4.28 1.18 5.44
C LEU A 17 -4.89 1.58 6.79
N VAL A 18 -4.60 0.85 7.88
CA VAL A 18 -5.03 1.23 9.23
C VAL A 18 -4.43 2.58 9.64
N LYS A 19 -3.15 2.81 9.33
CA LYS A 19 -2.50 4.11 9.58
C LYS A 19 -3.06 5.22 8.69
N ALA A 20 -3.34 4.92 7.41
CA ALA A 20 -3.97 5.86 6.49
C ALA A 20 -5.33 6.33 7.02
N GLN A 21 -6.16 5.42 7.55
CA GLN A 21 -7.43 5.78 8.17
C GLN A 21 -7.22 6.73 9.37
N ALA A 22 -6.26 6.43 10.24
CA ALA A 22 -5.95 7.29 11.38
C ALA A 22 -5.45 8.68 10.96
N ALA A 23 -4.64 8.77 9.90
CA ALA A 23 -4.15 10.03 9.34
C ALA A 23 -5.29 10.85 8.71
N PHE A 24 -6.20 10.17 7.99
CA PHE A 24 -7.40 10.78 7.43
C PHE A 24 -8.29 11.39 8.53
N ASP A 25 -8.56 10.64 9.60
CA ASP A 25 -9.37 11.10 10.73
C ASP A 25 -8.74 12.32 11.43
N GLN A 26 -7.41 12.42 11.42
CA GLN A 26 -6.65 13.54 11.98
C GLN A 26 -6.48 14.72 11.02
N ASN A 27 -6.99 14.64 9.79
CA ASN A 27 -6.69 15.58 8.69
C ASN A 27 -5.18 15.77 8.45
N ASN A 28 -4.36 14.77 8.76
CA ASN A 28 -2.93 14.78 8.49
C ASN A 28 -2.68 14.26 7.06
N ARG A 29 -2.49 15.19 6.12
CA ARG A 29 -2.34 14.87 4.69
C ARG A 29 -1.01 14.20 4.37
N ASP A 30 0.07 14.62 5.02
CA ASP A 30 1.41 14.11 4.74
C ASP A 30 1.51 12.64 5.14
N ASP A 31 1.04 12.30 6.35
CA ASP A 31 0.99 10.90 6.81
C ASP A 31 0.01 10.06 5.99
N LEU A 32 -1.11 10.64 5.55
CA LEU A 32 -2.09 9.95 4.71
C LEU A 32 -1.47 9.56 3.37
N GLU A 33 -0.75 10.49 2.74
CA GLU A 33 -0.03 10.23 1.49
C GLU A 33 1.01 9.12 1.68
N GLU A 34 1.89 9.23 2.68
CA GLU A 34 2.93 8.23 2.97
C GLU A 34 2.35 6.82 3.20
N CYS A 35 1.25 6.73 3.95
CA CYS A 35 0.58 5.46 4.21
C CYS A 35 -0.03 4.85 2.95
N LEU A 36 -0.64 5.67 2.09
CA LEU A 36 -1.22 5.21 0.83
C LEU A 36 -0.15 4.77 -0.17
N MET A 37 0.99 5.48 -0.24
CA MET A 37 2.13 5.07 -1.06
C MET A 37 2.66 3.70 -0.62
N THR A 38 2.85 3.52 0.69
CA THR A 38 3.33 2.26 1.27
C THR A 38 2.38 1.10 0.95
N ALA A 39 1.07 1.31 1.13
CA ALA A 39 0.05 0.30 0.80
C ALA A 39 0.04 -0.03 -0.70
N GLY A 40 0.13 1.00 -1.55
CA GLY A 40 0.15 0.87 -3.00
C GLY A 40 1.36 0.10 -3.52
N PHE A 41 2.56 0.46 -3.08
CA PHE A 41 3.79 -0.22 -3.47
C PHE A 41 3.80 -1.69 -3.04
N ALA A 42 3.37 -1.98 -1.80
CA ALA A 42 3.25 -3.36 -1.32
C ALA A 42 2.20 -4.14 -2.14
N LEU A 43 1.11 -3.50 -2.55
CA LEU A 43 0.09 -4.12 -3.41
C LEU A 43 0.62 -4.45 -4.80
N CYS A 44 1.45 -3.59 -5.40
CA CYS A 44 2.07 -3.87 -6.70
C CYS A 44 2.94 -5.13 -6.70
N ARG A 45 3.46 -5.56 -5.54
CA ARG A 45 4.21 -6.84 -5.41
C ARG A 45 3.31 -8.08 -5.49
N LEU A 46 2.00 -7.92 -5.35
CA LEU A 46 0.99 -8.99 -5.37
C LEU A 46 0.14 -9.00 -6.65
N LEU A 47 0.07 -7.87 -7.35
CA LEU A 47 -0.71 -7.73 -8.57
C LEU A 47 0.03 -8.29 -9.80
N PRO A 48 -0.70 -8.80 -10.81
CA PRO A 48 -0.16 -9.03 -12.15
C PRO A 48 0.36 -7.72 -12.77
N ASP A 49 1.40 -7.82 -13.61
CA ASP A 49 2.07 -6.68 -14.25
C ASP A 49 1.07 -5.79 -15.02
N GLU A 50 0.05 -6.39 -15.64
CA GLU A 50 -0.98 -5.66 -16.39
C GLU A 50 -1.82 -4.72 -15.52
N LEU A 51 -1.96 -5.02 -14.22
CA LEU A 51 -2.64 -4.17 -13.26
C LEU A 51 -1.70 -3.12 -12.66
N VAL A 52 -0.40 -3.44 -12.54
CA VAL A 52 0.62 -2.50 -12.05
C VAL A 52 0.74 -1.30 -13.00
N GLU A 53 0.69 -1.51 -14.32
CA GLU A 53 0.74 -0.44 -15.32
C GLU A 53 -0.46 0.54 -15.23
N SER A 54 -1.57 0.11 -14.63
CA SER A 54 -2.77 0.94 -14.40
C SER A 54 -2.84 1.54 -13.00
N SER A 55 -1.82 1.33 -12.18
CA SER A 55 -1.81 1.77 -10.78
C SER A 55 -1.63 3.29 -10.68
N PRO A 56 -2.17 3.94 -9.63
CA PRO A 56 -1.99 5.37 -9.42
C PRO A 56 -0.51 5.78 -9.35
N ASP A 57 -0.12 6.83 -10.08
CA ASP A 57 1.26 7.34 -10.09
C ASP A 57 1.77 7.67 -8.68
N ILE A 58 0.86 8.12 -7.80
CA ILE A 58 1.18 8.46 -6.42
C ILE A 58 1.76 7.28 -5.65
N TRP A 59 1.54 6.03 -6.06
CA TRP A 59 2.13 4.85 -5.40
C TRP A 59 3.62 4.66 -5.69
N PHE A 60 4.18 5.43 -6.63
CA PHE A 60 5.58 5.36 -7.05
C PHE A 60 6.35 6.68 -6.88
N ALA A 61 5.71 7.69 -6.26
CA ALA A 61 6.25 9.04 -6.11
C ALA A 61 7.28 9.18 -4.98
#